data_AF-A0A0B1SP02-F1
#
_entry.id   AF-A0A0B1SP02-F1
#
_cell.length_a   1.000
_cell.length_b   1.000
_cell.length_c   1.000
_cell.angle_alpha   90.00
_cell.angle_beta   90.00
_cell.angle_gamma   90.00
#
_symmetry.space_group_name_H-M   'P 1'
#
loop_
_entity.id
_entity.type
_entity.pdbx_description
1 polymer ?
#
loop_
_entity_poly.entity_id
_entity_poly.type
_entity_poly.pdbx_seq_one_letter_code
_entity_poly.pdbx_strand_id
1 'polypeptide(L)'
;MERYRCLLIRIILLMSVWNHLLCTAKMIHKKCRVTDVPYLRSKNVFRFNVPDEKVRWSVEFPEYNPPDYTDPNALGKKWADPDVKSGKFKWNSVDGKINRKSFVCDYAFDEDSRPINPVGRTGLRGRGVLGRWGPNHAADPIVTRIKNGKLQFVAIERHDTGEWGPNHAADPIVTRNKNGKLQFVAIERHDTGDSLV
;
A
#
# COMPACT_ATOMS: atom_id res chain seq x y z
N MET A 1 -7.90 40.89 8.14
CA MET A 1 -8.28 39.53 7.73
C MET A 1 -7.09 38.59 7.53
N GLU A 2 -5.89 39.07 7.17
CA GLU A 2 -4.63 38.29 7.14
C GLU A 2 -4.34 37.47 8.40
N ARG A 3 -4.46 38.08 9.60
CA ARG A 3 -4.03 37.44 10.86
C ARG A 3 -4.85 36.20 11.22
N TYR A 4 -6.14 36.19 10.88
CA TYR A 4 -7.01 35.02 11.08
C TYR A 4 -6.72 33.92 10.06
N ARG A 5 -6.31 34.27 8.83
CA ARG A 5 -5.88 33.29 7.81
C ARG A 5 -4.57 32.59 8.20
N CYS A 6 -3.56 33.31 8.70
CA CYS A 6 -2.32 32.69 9.18
C CYS A 6 -2.53 31.80 10.41
N LEU A 7 -3.40 32.20 11.34
CA LEU A 7 -3.71 31.41 12.54
C LEU A 7 -4.48 30.14 12.17
N LEU A 8 -5.43 30.22 11.24
CA LEU A 8 -6.18 29.07 10.75
C LEU A 8 -5.28 28.08 9.99
N ILE A 9 -4.34 28.57 9.18
CA ILE A 9 -3.34 27.72 8.50
C ILE A 9 -2.44 27.01 9.51
N ARG A 10 -1.97 27.71 10.56
CA ARG A 10 -1.16 27.10 11.62
C ARG A 10 -1.94 26.05 12.42
N ILE A 11 -3.22 26.28 12.70
CA ILE A 11 -4.08 25.32 13.42
C ILE A 11 -4.37 24.10 12.55
N ILE A 12 -4.62 24.26 11.24
CA ILE A 12 -4.80 23.14 10.30
C ILE A 12 -3.52 22.31 10.17
N LEU A 13 -2.34 22.96 10.09
CA LEU A 13 -1.04 22.27 10.11
C LEU A 13 -0.86 21.48 11.42
N LEU A 14 -1.17 22.08 12.57
CA LEU A 14 -1.03 21.44 13.88
C LEU A 14 -2.00 20.25 14.06
N MET A 15 -3.23 20.35 13.56
CA MET A 15 -4.20 19.25 13.59
C MET A 15 -3.84 18.11 12.61
N SER A 16 -3.25 18.42 11.43
CA SER A 16 -2.76 17.39 10.51
C SER A 16 -1.54 16.67 11.11
N VAL A 17 -0.64 17.39 11.78
CA VAL A 17 0.52 16.82 12.49
C VAL A 17 0.08 15.93 13.65
N TRP A 18 -1.00 16.27 14.36
CA TRP A 18 -1.51 15.46 15.48
C TRP A 18 -2.07 14.09 15.02
N ASN A 19 -2.77 14.03 13.89
CA ASN A 19 -3.23 12.76 13.32
C ASN A 19 -2.06 11.86 12.86
N HIS A 20 -0.92 12.43 12.49
CA HIS A 20 0.28 11.66 12.15
C HIS A 20 1.01 11.07 13.37
N LEU A 21 0.90 11.69 14.55
CA LEU A 21 1.57 11.25 15.77
C LEU A 21 0.96 9.97 16.38
N LEU A 22 -0.30 9.67 16.08
CA LEU A 22 -1.01 8.50 16.63
C LEU A 22 -0.74 7.19 15.87
N CYS A 23 -0.10 7.24 14.70
CA CYS A 23 0.27 6.05 13.94
C CYS A 23 1.66 5.53 14.35
N THR A 24 1.86 5.29 15.65
CA THR A 24 3.09 4.69 16.18
C THR A 24 3.09 3.17 15.97
N ALA A 25 3.43 2.75 14.76
CA ALA A 25 4.06 1.45 14.57
C ALA A 25 5.57 1.66 14.45
N LYS A 26 6.36 1.00 15.31
CA LYS A 26 7.84 0.95 15.21
C LYS A 26 8.34 0.21 13.96
N MET A 27 7.45 -0.27 13.09
CA MET A 27 7.80 -1.00 11.89
C MET A 27 8.02 -0.04 10.71
N ILE A 28 9.28 0.08 10.30
CA ILE A 28 9.66 0.80 9.09
C ILE A 28 9.54 -0.17 7.92
N HIS A 29 8.72 0.16 6.93
CA HIS A 29 8.58 -0.67 5.72
C HIS A 29 9.93 -0.76 4.98
N LYS A 30 10.32 -1.97 4.56
CA LYS A 30 11.58 -2.25 3.85
C LYS A 30 11.33 -2.55 2.37
N LYS A 31 10.40 -3.45 2.07
CA LYS A 31 10.04 -3.87 0.71
C LYS A 31 9.61 -2.70 -0.18
N CYS A 32 8.99 -1.67 0.39
CA CYS A 32 8.52 -0.50 -0.36
C CYS A 32 9.62 0.53 -0.66
N ARG A 33 10.89 0.30 -0.29
CA ARG A 33 12.02 1.23 -0.46
C ARG A 33 13.22 0.62 -1.19
N VAL A 34 13.08 -0.55 -1.79
CA VAL A 34 14.14 -1.23 -2.55
C VAL A 34 14.59 -0.35 -3.72
N THR A 35 15.89 -0.03 -3.80
CA THR A 35 16.46 0.93 -4.77
C THR A 35 17.37 0.30 -5.83
N ASP A 36 17.85 -0.92 -5.59
CA ASP A 36 18.78 -1.67 -6.43
C ASP A 36 18.13 -2.29 -7.67
N VAL A 37 16.79 -2.36 -7.70
CA VAL A 37 16.01 -2.86 -8.83
C VAL A 37 15.03 -1.80 -9.34
N PRO A 38 14.69 -1.80 -10.65
CA PRO A 38 13.66 -0.92 -11.16
C PRO A 38 12.30 -1.26 -10.52
N TYR A 39 11.46 -0.25 -10.36
CA TYR A 39 10.11 -0.41 -9.87
C TYR A 39 9.32 -1.36 -10.77
N LEU A 40 8.43 -2.15 -10.17
CA LEU A 40 7.69 -3.22 -10.83
C LEU A 40 7.07 -2.77 -12.17
N ARG A 41 7.34 -3.54 -13.23
CA ARG A 41 6.90 -3.30 -14.62
C ARG A 41 7.38 -2.00 -15.27
N SER A 42 8.26 -1.25 -14.61
CA SER A 42 9.01 -0.16 -15.22
C SER A 42 10.31 -0.66 -15.85
N LYS A 43 10.80 0.03 -16.88
CA LYS A 43 12.09 -0.31 -17.51
C LYS A 43 13.29 0.31 -16.79
N ASN A 44 13.12 1.51 -16.24
CA ASN A 44 14.23 2.35 -15.77
C ASN A 44 13.82 3.32 -14.64
N VAL A 45 12.71 3.06 -13.94
CA VAL A 45 12.30 3.91 -12.81
C VAL A 45 12.81 3.30 -11.52
N PHE A 46 13.71 3.99 -10.84
CA PHE A 46 14.26 3.57 -9.56
C PHE A 46 13.68 4.43 -8.44
N ARG A 47 13.55 3.85 -7.25
CA ARG A 47 13.15 4.62 -6.07
C ARG A 47 14.30 5.53 -5.63
N PHE A 48 13.95 6.73 -5.17
CA PHE A 48 14.88 7.59 -4.44
C PHE A 48 15.26 6.93 -3.12
N ASN A 49 16.54 6.96 -2.76
CA ASN A 49 17.01 6.36 -1.52
C ASN A 49 16.46 7.12 -0.31
N VAL A 50 15.74 6.41 0.57
CA VAL A 50 15.20 6.98 1.81
C VAL A 50 15.85 6.26 2.98
N PRO A 51 16.83 6.87 3.66
CA PRO A 51 17.40 6.33 4.89
C PRO A 51 16.32 6.08 5.96
N ASP A 52 16.54 5.09 6.83
CA ASP A 52 15.54 4.66 7.82
C ASP A 52 15.08 5.81 8.73
N GLU A 53 16.00 6.67 9.13
CA GLU A 53 15.80 7.87 9.94
C GLU A 53 14.97 8.95 9.22
N LYS A 54 14.88 8.91 7.88
CA LYS A 54 14.13 9.85 7.04
C LYS A 54 12.79 9.30 6.56
N VAL A 55 12.41 8.07 6.93
CA VAL A 55 11.16 7.45 6.46
C VAL A 55 9.93 8.20 6.99
N ARG A 56 9.95 8.64 8.24
CA ARG A 56 8.81 9.34 8.84
C ARG A 56 8.62 10.72 8.22
N TRP A 57 7.40 11.02 7.78
CA TRP A 57 7.05 12.33 7.20
C TRP A 57 7.33 13.51 8.11
N SER A 58 7.23 13.32 9.43
CA SER A 58 7.54 14.34 10.44
C SER A 58 9.02 14.72 10.51
N VAL A 59 9.91 13.88 9.97
CA VAL A 59 11.34 14.20 9.86
C VAL A 59 11.55 15.02 8.60
N GLU A 60 12.17 16.19 8.75
CA GLU A 60 12.56 17.04 7.63
C GLU A 60 13.54 16.32 6.71
N PHE A 61 13.29 16.42 5.41
CA PHE A 61 14.14 15.84 4.38
C PHE A 61 14.09 16.72 3.12
N PRO A 62 14.68 17.93 3.15
CA PRO A 62 14.56 18.92 2.07
C PRO A 62 15.03 18.42 0.70
N GLU A 63 16.01 17.53 0.68
CA GLU A 63 16.57 16.91 -0.52
C GLU A 63 15.72 15.76 -1.08
N TYR A 64 14.60 15.42 -0.44
CA TYR A 64 13.71 14.35 -0.87
C TYR A 64 13.03 14.69 -2.20
N ASN A 65 13.58 14.16 -3.29
CA ASN A 65 13.07 14.37 -4.64
C ASN A 65 12.80 13.04 -5.36
N PRO A 66 11.77 12.29 -4.93
CA PRO A 66 11.40 11.02 -5.55
C PRO A 66 10.88 11.20 -6.98
N PRO A 67 11.19 10.27 -7.91
CA PRO A 67 10.58 10.30 -9.24
C PRO A 67 9.07 10.10 -9.16
N ASP A 68 8.34 10.77 -10.04
CA ASP A 68 6.88 10.64 -10.19
C ASP A 68 6.57 9.63 -11.28
N TYR A 69 5.97 8.50 -10.89
CA TYR A 69 5.67 7.42 -11.81
C TYR A 69 4.28 6.84 -11.60
N THR A 70 3.54 6.74 -12.70
CA THR A 70 2.32 5.94 -12.81
C THR A 70 2.45 5.08 -14.06
N ASP A 71 2.18 3.79 -13.93
CA ASP A 71 2.29 2.84 -15.04
C ASP A 71 1.34 3.25 -16.19
N PRO A 72 1.85 3.41 -17.43
CA PRO A 72 1.03 3.74 -18.59
C PRO A 72 -0.15 2.79 -18.79
N ASN A 73 -0.02 1.52 -18.38
CA ASN A 73 -1.09 0.53 -18.48
C ASN A 73 -2.28 0.81 -17.54
N ALA A 74 -2.09 1.61 -16.49
CA ALA A 74 -3.17 2.03 -15.60
C ALA A 74 -3.92 3.27 -16.13
N LEU A 75 -3.35 4.03 -17.06
CA LEU A 75 -3.95 5.26 -17.56
C LEU A 75 -5.23 4.97 -18.36
N GLY A 76 -6.31 5.69 -18.03
CA GLY A 76 -7.61 5.59 -18.71
C GLY A 76 -8.37 4.28 -18.49
N LYS A 77 -7.91 3.38 -17.61
CA LYS A 77 -8.60 2.12 -17.34
C LYS A 77 -9.77 2.33 -16.37
N LYS A 78 -10.89 1.62 -16.59
CA LYS A 78 -12.09 1.67 -15.73
C LYS A 78 -11.81 1.27 -14.28
N TRP A 79 -10.84 0.38 -14.04
CA TRP A 79 -10.43 -0.07 -12.72
C TRP A 79 -9.42 0.86 -12.04
N ALA A 80 -8.90 1.86 -12.76
CA ALA A 80 -7.93 2.81 -12.23
C ALA A 80 -8.59 4.17 -12.04
N ASP A 81 -8.08 4.93 -11.08
CA ASP A 81 -8.50 6.31 -10.89
C ASP A 81 -7.95 7.21 -12.01
N PRO A 82 -8.59 8.35 -12.29
CA PRO A 82 -7.97 9.38 -13.11
C PRO A 82 -6.79 10.04 -12.37
N ASP A 83 -6.11 10.98 -13.01
CA ASP A 83 -5.14 11.83 -12.30
C ASP A 83 -5.83 12.59 -11.15
N VAL A 84 -5.11 12.80 -10.05
CA VAL A 84 -5.64 13.40 -8.82
C VAL A 84 -6.36 14.73 -9.08
N LYS A 85 -5.84 15.56 -10.00
CA LYS A 85 -6.38 16.90 -10.30
C LYS A 85 -7.64 16.86 -11.17
N SER A 86 -7.84 15.74 -11.86
CA SER A 86 -8.99 15.54 -12.75
C SER A 86 -10.13 14.77 -12.08
N GLY A 87 -9.86 14.03 -11.00
CA GLY A 87 -10.87 13.31 -10.25
C GLY A 87 -11.55 14.14 -9.16
N LYS A 88 -12.76 13.73 -8.79
CA LYS A 88 -13.46 14.20 -7.59
C LYS A 88 -13.50 13.04 -6.60
N PHE A 89 -12.75 13.16 -5.51
CA PHE A 89 -12.55 12.06 -4.58
C PHE A 89 -13.09 12.41 -3.19
N LYS A 90 -13.74 11.44 -2.55
CA LYS A 90 -14.06 11.51 -1.12
C LYS A 90 -13.00 10.74 -0.33
N TRP A 91 -11.96 11.44 0.09
CA TRP A 91 -10.85 10.84 0.81
C TRP A 91 -11.23 10.38 2.23
N ASN A 92 -10.44 9.45 2.78
CA ASN A 92 -10.62 8.89 4.14
C ASN A 92 -12.05 8.38 4.41
N SER A 93 -12.76 7.96 3.36
CA SER A 93 -14.16 7.54 3.43
C SER A 93 -14.52 6.53 2.34
N VAL A 94 -15.77 6.05 2.33
CA VAL A 94 -16.30 5.25 1.23
C VAL A 94 -16.83 6.19 0.13
N ASP A 95 -16.17 6.15 -1.02
CA ASP A 95 -16.44 6.98 -2.19
C ASP A 95 -17.22 6.19 -3.25
N GLY A 96 -18.55 6.17 -3.08
CA GLY A 96 -19.44 5.34 -3.90
C GLY A 96 -19.15 3.85 -3.70
N LYS A 97 -18.61 3.19 -4.73
CA LYS A 97 -18.23 1.77 -4.68
C LYS A 97 -16.78 1.54 -4.26
N ILE A 98 -15.99 2.60 -4.09
CA ILE A 98 -14.56 2.51 -3.78
C ILE A 98 -14.39 2.87 -2.31
N ASN A 99 -13.95 1.92 -1.50
CA ASN A 99 -13.50 2.24 -0.15
C ASN A 99 -12.13 2.93 -0.24
N ARG A 100 -12.06 4.21 0.13
CA ARG A 100 -10.82 4.98 0.18
C ARG A 100 -10.33 5.17 1.61
N LYS A 101 -10.98 4.57 2.62
CA LYS A 101 -10.58 4.67 4.01
C LYS A 101 -9.49 3.64 4.31
N SER A 102 -8.37 4.09 4.87
CA SER A 102 -7.32 3.20 5.34
C SER A 102 -7.75 2.50 6.63
N PHE A 103 -7.32 1.25 6.81
CA PHE A 103 -7.51 0.51 8.07
C PHE A 103 -6.46 0.86 9.14
N VAL A 104 -5.44 1.65 8.77
CA VAL A 104 -4.36 2.05 9.68
C VAL A 104 -4.73 3.35 10.39
N CYS A 105 -4.96 4.41 9.61
CA CYS A 105 -5.36 5.74 10.08
C CYS A 105 -5.85 6.57 8.91
N ASP A 106 -6.49 7.71 9.17
CA ASP A 106 -6.71 8.69 8.13
C ASP A 106 -5.35 9.18 7.59
N TYR A 107 -5.20 9.16 6.26
CA TYR A 107 -3.99 9.62 5.60
C TYR A 107 -4.09 11.11 5.25
N ALA A 108 -2.94 11.77 5.23
CA ALA A 108 -2.84 13.15 4.76
C ALA A 108 -2.50 13.22 3.27
N PHE A 109 -2.22 14.43 2.81
CA PHE A 109 -1.99 14.74 1.41
C PHE A 109 -0.69 15.52 1.22
N ASP A 110 -0.05 15.35 0.06
CA ASP A 110 1.05 16.20 -0.37
C ASP A 110 0.52 17.54 -0.93
N GLU A 111 1.45 18.40 -1.35
CA GLU A 111 1.14 19.73 -1.91
C GLU A 111 0.30 19.66 -3.20
N ASP A 112 0.35 18.53 -3.91
CA ASP A 112 -0.47 18.26 -5.10
C ASP A 112 -1.82 17.61 -4.76
N SER A 113 -2.20 17.59 -3.47
CA SER A 113 -3.42 16.95 -2.95
C SER A 113 -3.48 15.44 -3.16
N ARG A 114 -2.33 14.77 -3.29
CA ARG A 114 -2.24 13.31 -3.44
C ARG A 114 -2.13 12.65 -2.06
N PRO A 115 -2.84 11.54 -1.80
CA PRO A 115 -2.66 10.77 -0.57
C PRO A 115 -1.20 10.38 -0.34
N ILE A 116 -0.67 10.64 0.86
CA ILE A 116 0.66 10.16 1.26
C ILE A 116 0.55 8.85 2.05
N ASN A 117 1.52 7.96 1.88
CA ASN A 117 1.56 6.69 2.61
C ASN A 117 1.65 6.97 4.13
N PRO A 118 0.67 6.52 4.95
CA PRO A 118 0.68 6.79 6.39
C PRO A 118 1.89 6.19 7.11
N VAL A 119 2.53 5.16 6.56
CA VAL A 119 3.71 4.50 7.16
C VAL A 119 5.03 5.22 6.82
N GLY A 120 5.03 6.17 5.88
CA GLY A 120 6.19 7.01 5.57
C GLY A 120 6.63 7.03 4.10
N ARG A 121 7.70 7.79 3.83
CA ARG A 121 8.31 7.96 2.51
C ARG A 121 8.78 6.64 1.90
N THR A 122 8.50 6.43 0.63
CA THR A 122 8.84 5.19 -0.12
C THR A 122 9.85 5.43 -1.25
N GLY A 123 10.27 6.68 -1.47
CA GLY A 123 11.16 7.01 -2.59
C GLY A 123 10.50 7.03 -3.96
N LEU A 124 9.16 7.00 -4.05
CA LEU A 124 8.44 7.09 -5.32
C LEU A 124 7.15 7.91 -5.14
N ARG A 125 6.88 8.81 -6.09
CA ARG A 125 5.61 9.53 -6.22
C ARG A 125 4.75 8.89 -7.32
N GLY A 126 3.47 9.28 -7.34
CA GLY A 126 2.48 8.70 -8.24
C GLY A 126 1.92 7.38 -7.71
N ARG A 127 1.16 6.68 -8.54
CA ARG A 127 0.52 5.40 -8.15
C ARG A 127 1.38 4.18 -8.42
N GLY A 128 2.44 4.34 -9.20
CA GLY A 128 3.16 3.21 -9.77
C GLY A 128 2.22 2.29 -10.54
N VAL A 129 2.20 1.01 -10.19
CA VAL A 129 1.33 0.00 -10.84
C VAL A 129 -0.10 -0.02 -10.29
N LEU A 130 -0.37 0.68 -9.19
CA LEU A 130 -1.65 0.60 -8.49
C LEU A 130 -2.76 1.37 -9.22
N GLY A 131 -3.99 0.88 -9.12
CA GLY A 131 -5.14 1.51 -9.76
C GLY A 131 -5.63 2.73 -9.02
N ARG A 132 -5.66 2.65 -7.69
CA ARG A 132 -6.28 3.68 -6.84
C ARG A 132 -5.24 4.60 -6.21
N TRP A 133 -5.60 5.87 -6.07
CA TRP A 133 -4.88 6.77 -5.16
C TRP A 133 -5.19 6.39 -3.71
N GLY A 134 -4.17 6.39 -2.84
CA GLY A 134 -4.30 5.96 -1.45
C GLY A 134 -4.41 4.43 -1.30
N PRO A 135 -5.23 3.92 -0.36
CA PRO A 135 -5.36 2.49 -0.11
C PRO A 135 -5.84 1.69 -1.34
N ASN A 136 -5.19 0.57 -1.61
CA ASN A 136 -5.63 -0.42 -2.60
C ASN A 136 -5.93 -1.71 -1.83
N HIS A 137 -7.19 -1.88 -1.43
CA HIS A 137 -7.61 -3.00 -0.58
C HIS A 137 -7.50 -4.33 -1.31
N ALA A 138 -6.95 -5.32 -0.61
CA ALA A 138 -6.92 -6.72 -1.00
C ALA A 138 -7.46 -7.57 0.17
N ALA A 139 -7.83 -8.81 -0.13
CA ALA A 139 -8.24 -9.78 0.86
C ALA A 139 -7.46 -11.07 0.61
N ASP A 140 -6.92 -11.66 1.68
CA ASP A 140 -6.19 -12.93 1.65
C ASP A 140 -7.01 -13.97 2.43
N PRO A 141 -7.95 -14.70 1.78
CA PRO A 141 -8.71 -15.73 2.46
C PRO A 141 -7.78 -16.90 2.81
N ILE A 142 -7.65 -17.18 4.10
CA ILE A 142 -6.89 -18.34 4.60
C ILE A 142 -7.88 -19.44 4.97
N VAL A 143 -7.94 -20.47 4.13
CA VAL A 143 -8.74 -21.68 4.41
C VAL A 143 -7.85 -22.71 5.07
N THR A 144 -8.16 -23.05 6.32
CA THR A 144 -7.38 -24.00 7.12
C THR A 144 -8.13 -25.30 7.41
N ARG A 145 -7.40 -26.39 7.65
CA ARG A 145 -7.93 -27.61 8.29
C ARG A 145 -6.89 -28.25 9.20
N ILE A 146 -7.34 -29.07 10.14
CA ILE A 146 -6.46 -29.95 10.93
C ILE A 146 -6.52 -31.35 10.33
N LYS A 147 -5.36 -31.94 10.03
CA LYS A 147 -5.25 -33.34 9.56
C LYS A 147 -4.05 -34.00 10.25
N ASN A 148 -4.27 -35.15 10.89
CA ASN A 148 -3.24 -35.91 11.61
C ASN A 148 -2.47 -35.03 12.63
N GLY A 149 -3.19 -34.19 13.37
CA GLY A 149 -2.59 -33.27 14.35
C GLY A 149 -1.84 -32.06 13.75
N LYS A 150 -1.82 -31.91 12.42
CA LYS A 150 -1.12 -30.81 11.73
C LYS A 150 -2.10 -29.81 11.12
N LEU A 151 -1.82 -28.52 11.28
CA LEU A 151 -2.53 -27.44 10.58
C LEU A 151 -2.10 -27.43 9.10
N GLN A 152 -3.08 -27.39 8.21
CA GLN A 152 -2.88 -27.27 6.77
C GLN A 152 -3.68 -26.08 6.28
N PHE A 153 -3.21 -25.42 5.22
CA PHE A 153 -3.99 -24.39 4.55
C PHE A 153 -3.92 -24.51 3.03
N VAL A 154 -4.86 -23.85 2.36
CA VAL A 154 -4.87 -23.76 0.90
C VAL A 154 -3.93 -22.64 0.46
N ALA A 155 -2.94 -22.99 -0.35
CA ALA A 155 -2.02 -22.04 -0.98
C ALA A 155 -2.06 -22.20 -2.50
N ILE A 156 -1.66 -21.15 -3.20
CA ILE A 156 -1.55 -21.15 -4.66
C ILE A 156 -0.12 -20.76 -5.02
N GLU A 157 0.47 -21.52 -5.93
CA GLU A 157 1.71 -21.14 -6.60
C GLU A 157 1.39 -20.19 -7.74
N ARG A 158 1.99 -19.00 -7.69
CA ARG A 158 1.75 -17.99 -8.71
C ARG A 158 2.59 -18.32 -9.94
N HIS A 159 1.96 -18.35 -11.11
CA HIS A 159 2.65 -18.65 -12.37
C HIS A 159 3.72 -17.60 -12.76
N ASP A 160 3.55 -16.35 -12.31
CA ASP A 160 4.45 -15.25 -12.66
C ASP A 160 5.80 -15.29 -11.90
N THR A 161 5.80 -15.83 -10.69
CA THR A 161 6.92 -15.74 -9.74
C THR A 161 7.37 -17.11 -9.23
N GLY A 162 6.54 -18.15 -9.34
CA GLY A 162 6.76 -19.45 -8.69
C GLY A 162 6.61 -19.40 -7.17
N GLU A 163 6.20 -18.25 -6.61
CA GLU A 163 6.03 -18.10 -5.16
C GLU A 163 4.66 -18.62 -4.71
N TRP A 164 4.64 -19.24 -3.53
CA TRP A 164 3.41 -19.70 -2.88
C TRP A 164 2.82 -18.60 -2.00
N GLY A 165 1.52 -18.34 -2.15
CA GLY A 165 0.82 -17.40 -1.28
C GLY A 165 -0.69 -17.63 -1.22
N PRO A 166 -1.39 -16.94 -0.28
CA PRO A 166 -2.83 -16.83 -0.34
C PRO A 166 -3.27 -16.03 -1.59
N ASN A 167 -4.49 -16.28 -2.07
CA ASN A 167 -5.00 -15.59 -3.25
C ASN A 167 -5.27 -14.11 -2.95
N HIS A 168 -4.76 -13.18 -3.76
CA HIS A 168 -4.82 -11.73 -3.52
C HIS A 168 -6.08 -11.03 -4.09
N ALA A 169 -7.19 -11.76 -4.27
CA ALA A 169 -8.38 -11.23 -4.95
C ALA A 169 -9.30 -10.46 -3.99
N ALA A 170 -9.73 -9.25 -4.39
CA ALA A 170 -10.74 -8.46 -3.66
C ALA A 170 -12.15 -9.10 -3.68
N ASP A 171 -12.38 -10.03 -4.62
CA ASP A 171 -13.59 -10.84 -4.72
C ASP A 171 -13.28 -12.30 -4.34
N PRO A 172 -14.22 -13.03 -3.70
CA PRO A 172 -14.03 -14.44 -3.38
C PRO A 172 -14.01 -15.28 -4.67
N ILE A 173 -12.80 -15.58 -5.16
CA ILE A 173 -12.59 -16.53 -6.25
C ILE A 173 -12.39 -17.92 -5.64
N VAL A 174 -13.28 -18.86 -5.97
CA VAL A 174 -13.05 -20.29 -5.78
C VAL A 174 -11.93 -20.71 -6.73
N THR A 175 -10.72 -20.87 -6.22
CA THR A 175 -9.57 -21.22 -7.06
C THR A 175 -9.56 -22.72 -7.37
N ARG A 176 -9.70 -23.05 -8.65
CA ARG A 176 -9.48 -24.40 -9.22
C ARG A 176 -8.25 -24.35 -10.13
N ASN A 177 -7.38 -25.36 -10.07
CA ASN A 177 -6.24 -25.44 -11.00
C ASN A 177 -6.68 -26.01 -12.38
N LYS A 178 -5.77 -26.01 -13.36
CA LYS A 178 -5.99 -26.49 -14.74
C LYS A 178 -6.43 -27.96 -14.86
N ASN A 179 -6.33 -28.74 -13.78
CA ASN A 179 -6.77 -30.14 -13.66
C ASN A 179 -7.83 -30.36 -12.55
N GLY A 180 -8.42 -29.29 -11.98
CA GLY A 180 -9.42 -29.36 -10.92
C GLY A 180 -8.96 -29.75 -9.49
N LYS A 181 -7.65 -29.90 -9.20
CA LYS A 181 -7.15 -30.28 -7.87
C LYS A 181 -6.63 -29.08 -7.05
N LEU A 182 -7.27 -28.82 -5.92
CA LEU A 182 -6.72 -28.01 -4.82
C LEU A 182 -5.50 -28.72 -4.22
N GLN A 183 -4.39 -28.00 -4.03
CA GLN A 183 -3.26 -28.51 -3.25
C GLN A 183 -3.30 -27.93 -1.83
N PHE A 184 -3.20 -28.81 -0.85
CA PHE A 184 -3.09 -28.44 0.56
C PHE A 184 -1.60 -28.43 0.89
N VAL A 185 -1.05 -27.28 1.26
CA VAL A 185 0.31 -27.20 1.78
C VAL A 185 0.22 -27.36 3.30
N ALA A 186 0.86 -28.40 3.82
CA ALA A 186 1.08 -28.56 5.24
C ALA A 186 2.38 -27.84 5.57
N ILE A 187 2.31 -26.75 6.35
CA ILE A 187 3.51 -26.17 6.96
C ILE A 187 3.51 -26.64 8.42
N GLU A 188 4.49 -27.46 8.77
CA GLU A 188 4.82 -27.71 10.17
C GLU A 188 5.47 -26.44 10.73
N ARG A 189 4.80 -25.79 11.69
CA ARG A 189 5.44 -24.73 12.46
C ARG A 189 6.50 -25.38 13.35
N HIS A 190 7.78 -25.16 13.03
CA HIS A 190 8.76 -24.94 14.08
C HIS A 190 8.64 -23.47 14.48
N ASP A 191 8.41 -23.23 15.77
CA ASP A 191 8.31 -21.90 16.34
C ASP A 191 9.59 -21.10 16.10
N THR A 192 9.54 -20.20 15.13
CA THR A 192 10.28 -18.93 15.15
C THR A 192 9.37 -17.89 14.51
N GLY A 193 8.97 -16.90 15.31
CA GLY A 193 8.10 -15.81 14.88
C GLY A 193 8.65 -15.10 13.65
N ASP A 194 7.76 -14.89 12.68
CA ASP A 194 7.39 -13.55 12.20
C ASP A 194 6.82 -13.65 10.78
N SER A 195 5.55 -13.27 10.67
CA SER A 195 4.95 -12.88 9.41
C SER A 195 4.04 -11.70 9.70
N LEU A 196 4.22 -10.60 8.96
CA LEU A 196 3.19 -9.93 8.15
C LEU A 196 3.55 -8.44 7.91
N VAL A 197 3.32 -8.05 6.65
CA VAL A 197 3.30 -6.70 6.03
C VAL A 197 4.65 -6.01 5.80
#